data_AF-A0A428PZ89-F1
#
_entry.id   AF-A0A428PZ89-F1
#
_cell.length_a   1.000
_cell.length_b   1.000
_cell.length_c   1.000
_cell.angle_alpha   90.00
_cell.angle_beta   90.00
_cell.angle_gamma   90.00
#
_symmetry.space_group_name_H-M   'P 1'
#
loop_
_entity.id
_entity.type
_entity.pdbx_description
1 polymer ?
#
loop_
_entity_poly.entity_id
_entity_poly.type
_entity_poly.pdbx_seq_one_letter_code
_entity_poly.pdbx_strand_id
1 'polypeptide(L)'
;MPESYHPSPGQTLPTLFTVHGGGFVMGNPQNDDAWNRYFSNTYSALVIALNYPKAPSARFPTAMYDLEQLILAALSDSSLPIDKDRVAIAGFSAGGNLALSVSTLPSMCGSGDGIRRIKAVISLYPPVDMSIDRNYKTQTRRYKPSLGGFRGQTTDWLLRLSPIFDWAYIPHGQDLQDPLLSPIYASKDVLPPYVFMIACELDMLVGDTHRMICGLAGRPVGEMTVGKDEPGPVGELILDDERYCFEVSREDSSYKWLLIPDQVHSFDHHKQMESIHRDKAHALDAGPKAKQSQKLIAEWLFSGPFKQTA
;
A
#
# COMPACT_ATOMS: atom_id res chain seq x y z
N MET A 1 11.71 -1.20 -16.69
CA MET A 1 12.28 0.06 -17.21
C MET A 1 11.30 0.68 -18.18
N PRO A 2 11.29 2.02 -18.34
CA PRO A 2 10.46 2.70 -19.33
C PRO A 2 10.77 2.19 -20.74
N GLU A 3 9.77 2.00 -21.59
CA GLU A 3 9.98 1.60 -22.98
C GLU A 3 10.83 2.61 -23.77
N SER A 4 10.73 3.89 -23.43
CA SER A 4 11.50 4.99 -24.02
C SER A 4 12.90 5.15 -23.41
N TYR A 5 13.32 4.28 -22.49
CA TYR A 5 14.62 4.40 -21.84
C TYR A 5 15.74 3.99 -22.78
N HIS A 6 16.62 4.94 -23.07
CA HIS A 6 17.86 4.73 -23.79
C HIS A 6 19.01 5.09 -22.85
N PRO A 7 19.90 4.13 -22.48
CA PRO A 7 20.98 4.40 -21.57
C PRO A 7 21.88 5.53 -22.07
N SER A 8 22.10 6.54 -21.23
CA SER A 8 23.11 7.57 -21.47
C SER A 8 24.03 7.70 -20.24
N PRO A 9 25.33 8.02 -20.43
CA PRO A 9 26.27 8.10 -19.32
C PRO A 9 25.79 9.08 -18.23
N GLY A 10 25.71 8.61 -16.99
CA GLY A 10 25.30 9.42 -15.84
C GLY A 10 23.79 9.61 -15.67
N GLN A 11 22.96 9.09 -16.57
CA GLN A 11 21.50 9.16 -16.42
C GLN A 11 21.00 8.17 -15.37
N THR A 12 20.34 8.70 -14.35
CA THR A 12 19.64 7.94 -13.31
C THR A 12 18.13 8.23 -13.34
N LEU A 13 17.35 7.27 -12.86
CA LEU A 13 15.89 7.31 -12.82
C LEU A 13 15.41 7.23 -11.36
N PRO A 14 14.33 7.95 -11.02
CA PRO A 14 13.63 7.68 -9.77
C PRO A 14 13.14 6.24 -9.77
N THR A 15 13.26 5.57 -8.62
CA THR A 15 13.03 4.13 -8.52
C THR A 15 11.89 3.82 -7.58
N LEU A 16 10.92 3.05 -8.07
CA LEU A 16 9.78 2.55 -7.31
C LEU A 16 9.89 1.04 -7.17
N PHE A 17 10.16 0.57 -5.96
CA PHE A 17 10.00 -0.85 -5.61
C PHE A 17 8.51 -1.14 -5.41
N THR A 18 8.04 -2.30 -5.87
CA THR A 18 6.63 -2.72 -5.63
C THR A 18 6.56 -4.09 -5.01
N VAL A 19 5.74 -4.23 -3.97
CA VAL A 19 5.54 -5.48 -3.23
C VAL A 19 4.10 -5.94 -3.38
N HIS A 20 3.91 -7.09 -4.03
CA HIS A 20 2.57 -7.58 -4.35
C HIS A 20 1.82 -8.10 -3.12
N GLY A 21 0.49 -8.09 -3.18
CA GLY A 21 -0.40 -8.64 -2.15
C GLY A 21 -0.52 -10.17 -2.17
N GLY A 22 -1.51 -10.69 -1.43
CA GLY A 22 -1.78 -12.14 -1.36
C GLY A 22 -1.66 -12.75 0.03
N GLY A 23 -1.96 -11.97 1.07
CA GLY A 23 -2.04 -12.47 2.45
C GLY A 23 -0.77 -13.15 2.93
N PHE A 24 0.41 -12.73 2.44
CA PHE A 24 1.74 -13.30 2.72
C PHE A 24 1.94 -14.76 2.23
N VAL A 25 0.90 -15.40 1.68
CA VAL A 25 0.85 -16.83 1.35
C VAL A 25 0.83 -17.08 -0.16
N MET A 26 0.34 -16.12 -0.94
CA MET A 26 0.15 -16.26 -2.38
C MET A 26 0.51 -14.97 -3.13
N GLY A 27 0.30 -14.98 -4.44
CA GLY A 27 0.59 -13.87 -5.33
C GLY A 27 2.00 -13.90 -5.90
N ASN A 28 2.22 -13.07 -6.92
CA ASN A 28 3.50 -12.87 -7.59
C ASN A 28 3.57 -11.44 -8.15
N PRO A 29 4.77 -10.97 -8.55
CA PRO A 29 4.94 -9.62 -9.09
C PRO A 29 4.11 -9.31 -10.34
N GLN A 30 3.78 -10.32 -11.16
CA GLN A 30 3.02 -10.16 -12.40
C GLN A 30 1.55 -9.79 -12.15
N ASN A 31 1.07 -9.90 -10.91
CA ASN A 31 -0.29 -9.44 -10.57
C ASN A 31 -0.45 -7.93 -10.75
N ASP A 32 0.63 -7.17 -10.56
CA ASP A 32 0.63 -5.70 -10.56
C ASP A 32 1.27 -5.11 -11.82
N ASP A 33 1.50 -5.93 -12.84
CA ASP A 33 2.27 -5.60 -14.04
C ASP A 33 1.71 -4.40 -14.81
N ALA A 34 0.38 -4.31 -14.91
CA ALA A 34 -0.30 -3.17 -15.54
C ALA A 34 -0.15 -1.89 -14.70
N TRP A 35 -0.17 -2.03 -13.37
CA TRP A 35 0.03 -0.92 -12.47
C TRP A 35 1.48 -0.41 -12.58
N ASN A 36 2.45 -1.33 -12.56
CA ASN A 36 3.88 -1.05 -12.68
C ASN A 36 4.25 -0.39 -14.01
N ARG A 37 3.68 -0.88 -15.13
CA ARG A 37 3.92 -0.32 -16.47
C ARG A 37 3.49 1.14 -16.58
N TYR A 38 2.42 1.56 -15.90
CA TYR A 38 1.99 2.95 -15.89
C TYR A 38 3.05 3.89 -15.31
N PHE A 39 3.60 3.60 -14.12
CA PHE A 39 4.66 4.44 -13.53
C PHE A 39 5.92 4.45 -14.38
N SER A 40 6.30 3.26 -14.87
CA SER A 40 7.47 3.08 -15.71
C SER A 40 7.37 3.93 -16.99
N ASN A 41 6.30 3.75 -17.77
CA ASN A 41 6.20 4.36 -19.10
C ASN A 41 5.71 5.81 -19.06
N THR A 42 4.83 6.18 -18.13
CA THR A 42 4.24 7.53 -18.09
C THR A 42 5.12 8.54 -17.36
N TYR A 43 5.90 8.11 -16.34
CA TYR A 43 6.70 9.02 -15.52
C TYR A 43 8.20 8.74 -15.56
N SER A 44 8.64 7.88 -16.48
CA SER A 44 10.06 7.51 -16.63
C SER A 44 10.70 7.01 -15.32
N ALA A 45 9.94 6.24 -14.53
CA ALA A 45 10.46 5.59 -13.33
C ALA A 45 11.09 4.23 -13.64
N LEU A 46 12.16 3.87 -12.93
CA LEU A 46 12.55 2.48 -12.82
C LEU A 46 11.61 1.78 -11.84
N VAL A 47 10.82 0.82 -12.31
CA VAL A 47 9.97 -0.01 -11.43
C VAL A 47 10.62 -1.38 -11.26
N ILE A 48 10.84 -1.78 -10.00
CA ILE A 48 11.39 -3.09 -9.62
C ILE A 48 10.34 -3.82 -8.79
N ALA A 49 9.66 -4.78 -9.41
CA ALA A 49 8.63 -5.56 -8.75
C ALA A 49 9.27 -6.74 -7.99
N LEU A 50 9.17 -6.72 -6.67
CA LEU A 50 9.84 -7.64 -5.77
C LEU A 50 8.99 -8.89 -5.52
N ASN A 51 9.64 -10.05 -5.49
CA ASN A 51 9.02 -11.31 -5.07
C ASN A 51 9.62 -11.75 -3.75
N TYR A 52 8.77 -12.04 -2.76
CA TYR A 52 9.19 -12.50 -1.44
C TYR A 52 8.81 -13.97 -1.21
N PRO A 53 9.48 -14.68 -0.29
CA PRO A 53 9.13 -16.06 0.06
C PRO A 53 7.77 -16.14 0.78
N LYS A 54 7.02 -17.21 0.55
CA LYS A 54 5.63 -17.33 1.00
C LYS A 54 5.47 -18.22 2.23
N ALA A 55 4.55 -17.80 3.09
CA ALA A 55 4.06 -18.62 4.18
C ALA A 55 3.21 -19.81 3.65
N PRO A 56 3.14 -20.95 4.37
CA PRO A 56 3.73 -21.22 5.68
C PRO A 56 5.21 -21.66 5.65
N SER A 57 5.79 -21.88 4.46
CA SER A 57 7.20 -22.31 4.33
C SER A 57 8.18 -21.25 4.82
N ALA A 58 7.85 -19.98 4.61
CA ALA A 58 8.55 -18.83 5.15
C ALA A 58 7.57 -17.96 5.94
N ARG A 59 7.50 -18.19 7.25
CA ARG A 59 6.68 -17.41 8.18
C ARG A 59 7.31 -16.05 8.47
N PHE A 60 6.58 -15.16 9.15
CA PHE A 60 7.15 -13.96 9.74
C PHE A 60 8.40 -14.31 10.60
N PRO A 61 9.49 -13.54 10.52
CA PRO A 61 9.72 -12.32 9.73
C PRO A 61 10.41 -12.52 8.36
N THR A 62 10.55 -13.75 7.86
CA THR A 62 11.44 -14.11 6.73
C THR A 62 11.25 -13.25 5.47
N ALA A 63 10.00 -12.99 5.08
CA ALA A 63 9.70 -12.20 3.88
C ALA A 63 10.28 -10.78 3.92
N MET A 64 10.36 -10.15 5.10
CA MET A 64 10.89 -8.79 5.23
C MET A 64 12.40 -8.74 5.06
N TYR A 65 13.12 -9.68 5.67
CA TYR A 65 14.58 -9.76 5.52
C TYR A 65 14.97 -10.10 4.08
N ASP A 66 14.19 -10.95 3.40
CA ASP A 66 14.43 -11.21 1.98
C ASP A 66 14.22 -9.95 1.12
N LEU A 67 13.14 -9.20 1.36
CA LEU A 67 12.91 -7.91 0.69
C LEU A 67 14.02 -6.90 0.98
N GLU A 68 14.51 -6.82 2.21
CA GLU A 68 15.65 -5.97 2.57
C GLU A 68 16.88 -6.31 1.71
N GLN A 69 17.23 -7.59 1.60
CA GLN A 69 18.38 -8.04 0.80
C GLN A 69 18.18 -7.74 -0.69
N LEU A 70 16.98 -7.96 -1.23
CA LEU A 70 16.67 -7.63 -2.64
C LEU A 70 16.80 -6.14 -2.93
N ILE A 71 16.31 -5.28 -2.03
CA ILE A 71 16.41 -3.83 -2.17
C ILE A 71 17.89 -3.40 -2.10
N LEU A 72 18.65 -3.89 -1.12
CA LEU A 72 20.08 -3.58 -0.99
C LEU A 72 20.87 -4.05 -2.22
N ALA A 73 20.58 -5.25 -2.74
CA ALA A 73 21.20 -5.76 -3.96
C ALA A 73 20.94 -4.84 -5.14
N ALA A 74 19.68 -4.45 -5.37
CA ALA A 74 19.32 -3.51 -6.44
C ALA A 74 20.03 -2.16 -6.28
N LEU A 75 20.04 -1.57 -5.07
CA LEU A 75 20.70 -0.29 -4.81
C LEU A 75 22.23 -0.35 -4.95
N SER A 76 22.83 -1.54 -4.82
CA SER A 76 24.27 -1.76 -5.01
C SER A 76 24.66 -2.05 -6.46
N ASP A 77 23.70 -2.43 -7.30
CA ASP A 77 23.94 -2.81 -8.69
C ASP A 77 24.14 -1.58 -9.57
N SER A 78 25.40 -1.33 -9.95
CA SER A 78 25.78 -0.21 -10.82
C SER A 78 25.25 -0.32 -12.26
N SER A 79 24.72 -1.48 -12.67
CA SER A 79 24.08 -1.65 -13.97
C SER A 79 22.64 -1.11 -14.00
N LEU A 80 22.03 -0.90 -12.83
CA LEU A 80 20.71 -0.29 -12.72
C LEU A 80 20.85 1.24 -12.62
N PRO A 81 20.09 2.02 -13.41
CA PRO A 81 20.16 3.48 -13.41
C PRO A 81 19.37 4.05 -12.22
N ILE A 82 19.67 3.64 -10.99
CA ILE A 82 18.92 4.08 -9.81
C ILE A 82 19.45 5.43 -9.31
N ASP A 83 18.55 6.39 -9.21
CA ASP A 83 18.78 7.58 -8.41
C ASP A 83 18.52 7.26 -6.93
N LYS A 84 19.59 7.14 -6.15
CA LYS A 84 19.54 6.74 -4.73
C LYS A 84 18.86 7.76 -3.83
N ASP A 85 18.71 9.01 -4.29
CA ASP A 85 18.00 10.05 -3.55
C ASP A 85 16.50 10.07 -3.86
N ARG A 86 16.06 9.36 -4.91
CA ARG A 86 14.67 9.27 -5.34
C ARG A 86 14.19 7.82 -5.38
N VAL A 87 14.13 7.21 -4.20
CA VAL A 87 13.69 5.81 -4.02
C VAL A 87 12.43 5.74 -3.16
N ALA A 88 11.41 5.06 -3.66
CA ALA A 88 10.16 4.79 -2.95
C ALA A 88 9.80 3.31 -3.02
N ILE A 89 8.90 2.89 -2.14
CA ILE A 89 8.32 1.54 -2.14
C ILE A 89 6.79 1.64 -2.10
N ALA A 90 6.12 0.87 -2.96
CA ALA A 90 4.68 0.69 -2.92
C ALA A 90 4.33 -0.76 -2.57
N GLY A 91 3.19 -0.98 -1.95
CA GLY A 91 2.71 -2.32 -1.68
C GLY A 91 1.20 -2.42 -1.56
N PHE A 92 0.69 -3.60 -1.88
CA PHE A 92 -0.75 -3.87 -1.95
C PHE A 92 -1.13 -4.92 -0.89
N SER A 93 -2.15 -4.66 -0.07
CA SER A 93 -2.60 -5.61 0.97
C SER A 93 -1.42 -6.04 1.87
N ALA A 94 -1.14 -7.34 2.00
CA ALA A 94 0.05 -7.89 2.66
C ALA A 94 1.37 -7.26 2.18
N GLY A 95 1.47 -6.90 0.89
CA GLY A 95 2.62 -6.19 0.36
C GLY A 95 2.73 -4.75 0.88
N GLY A 96 1.60 -4.09 1.20
CA GLY A 96 1.58 -2.78 1.83
C GLY A 96 2.08 -2.82 3.27
N ASN A 97 1.70 -3.88 4.01
CA ASN A 97 2.31 -4.19 5.31
C ASN A 97 3.83 -4.37 5.18
N LEU A 98 4.28 -5.27 4.30
CA LEU A 98 5.71 -5.54 4.09
C LEU A 98 6.48 -4.28 3.66
N ALA A 99 5.90 -3.43 2.81
CA ALA A 99 6.49 -2.17 2.36
C ALA A 99 6.68 -1.19 3.51
N LEU A 100 5.70 -1.08 4.42
CA LEU A 100 5.84 -0.29 5.64
C LEU A 100 6.92 -0.89 6.55
N SER A 101 6.84 -2.19 6.86
CA SER A 101 7.75 -2.84 7.81
C SER A 101 9.21 -2.83 7.36
N VAL A 102 9.50 -3.20 6.10
CA VAL A 102 10.88 -3.23 5.58
C VAL A 102 11.51 -1.83 5.60
N SER A 103 10.70 -0.79 5.38
CA SER A 103 11.18 0.60 5.40
C SER A 103 11.66 1.05 6.78
N THR A 104 11.25 0.37 7.86
CA THR A 104 11.66 0.70 9.23
C THR A 104 12.99 0.05 9.64
N LEU A 105 13.48 -0.93 8.88
CA LEU A 105 14.72 -1.64 9.21
C LEU A 105 15.91 -0.65 9.26
N PRO A 106 16.91 -0.87 10.13
CA PRO A 106 18.03 0.06 10.28
C PRO A 106 18.79 0.38 8.99
N SER A 107 18.89 -0.60 8.08
CA SER A 107 19.50 -0.43 6.76
C SER A 107 18.67 0.47 5.84
N MET A 108 17.36 0.59 6.06
CA MET A 108 16.43 1.34 5.21
C MET A 108 16.13 2.73 5.77
N CYS A 109 15.89 2.83 7.08
CA CYS A 109 15.53 4.09 7.75
C CYS A 109 16.75 4.96 8.10
N GLY A 110 17.96 4.41 8.00
CA GLY A 110 19.21 5.12 8.23
C GLY A 110 19.68 5.13 9.68
N SER A 111 19.03 4.39 10.60
CA SER A 111 19.53 4.24 11.97
C SER A 111 20.78 3.35 12.07
N GLY A 112 21.10 2.59 11.02
CA GLY A 112 22.32 1.79 10.93
C GLY A 112 23.56 2.58 10.47
N ASP A 113 23.48 3.27 9.34
CA ASP A 113 24.61 3.92 8.67
C ASP A 113 24.39 5.42 8.34
N GLY A 114 23.30 6.01 8.84
CA GLY A 114 22.92 7.40 8.56
C GLY A 114 22.25 7.62 7.21
N ILE A 115 22.11 6.58 6.36
CA ILE A 115 21.57 6.70 5.01
C ILE A 115 20.15 6.15 4.97
N ARG A 116 19.17 7.05 4.84
CA ARG A 116 17.78 6.66 4.57
C ARG A 116 17.61 6.32 3.10
N ARG A 117 17.43 5.03 2.82
CA ARG A 117 17.32 4.46 1.46
C ARG A 117 15.91 4.56 0.91
N ILE A 118 14.88 4.49 1.75
CA ILE A 118 13.47 4.62 1.32
C ILE A 118 12.95 6.00 1.71
N LYS A 119 12.66 6.84 0.71
CA LYS A 119 12.17 8.21 0.93
C LYS A 119 10.66 8.27 1.08
N ALA A 120 9.94 7.39 0.40
CA ALA A 120 8.49 7.33 0.44
C ALA A 120 7.94 5.90 0.47
N VAL A 121 6.81 5.73 1.15
CA VAL A 121 6.01 4.50 1.14
C VAL A 121 4.58 4.78 0.69
N ILE A 122 4.07 3.96 -0.23
CA ILE A 122 2.69 3.96 -0.69
C ILE A 122 2.06 2.63 -0.32
N SER A 123 1.07 2.66 0.56
CA SER A 123 0.47 1.46 1.10
C SER A 123 -1.01 1.38 0.73
N LEU A 124 -1.36 0.45 -0.14
CA LEU A 124 -2.73 0.23 -0.60
C LEU A 124 -3.40 -0.86 0.24
N TYR A 125 -4.48 -0.48 0.92
CA TYR A 125 -5.33 -1.29 1.82
C TYR A 125 -4.55 -2.30 2.69
N PRO A 126 -3.52 -1.85 3.45
CA PRO A 126 -2.66 -2.74 4.21
C PRO A 126 -3.32 -3.27 5.49
N PRO A 127 -3.01 -4.50 5.92
CA PRO A 127 -3.19 -4.88 7.31
C PRO A 127 -2.05 -4.29 8.14
N VAL A 128 -2.31 -3.30 9.00
CA VAL A 128 -1.25 -2.61 9.78
C VAL A 128 -1.26 -2.91 11.28
N ASP A 129 -2.28 -3.63 11.76
CA ASP A 129 -2.44 -3.99 13.16
C ASP A 129 -2.94 -5.44 13.29
N MET A 130 -2.06 -6.41 13.43
CA MET A 130 -2.43 -7.83 13.60
C MET A 130 -2.94 -8.15 15.01
N SER A 131 -2.85 -7.20 15.95
CA SER A 131 -3.24 -7.41 17.35
C SER A 131 -4.74 -7.25 17.60
N ILE A 132 -5.45 -6.58 16.69
CA ILE A 132 -6.89 -6.35 16.80
C ILE A 132 -7.68 -7.53 16.24
N ASP A 133 -8.66 -7.98 17.02
CA ASP A 133 -9.58 -9.05 16.61
C ASP A 133 -10.30 -8.72 15.30
N ARG A 134 -10.37 -9.70 14.40
CA ARG A 134 -10.92 -9.50 13.06
C ARG A 134 -12.42 -9.16 13.08
N ASN A 135 -13.18 -9.69 14.04
CA ASN A 135 -14.61 -9.35 14.15
C ASN A 135 -14.77 -7.89 14.57
N TYR A 136 -13.91 -7.40 15.46
CA TYR A 136 -13.88 -5.97 15.78
C TYR A 136 -13.55 -5.12 14.53
N LYS A 137 -12.57 -5.52 13.72
CA LYS A 137 -12.23 -4.80 12.48
C LYS A 137 -13.43 -4.67 11.53
N THR A 138 -14.26 -5.70 11.42
CA THR A 138 -15.47 -5.64 10.57
C THR A 138 -16.48 -4.60 11.02
N GLN A 139 -16.45 -4.17 12.29
CA GLN A 139 -17.30 -3.10 12.81
C GLN A 139 -16.80 -1.69 12.43
N THR A 140 -15.57 -1.58 11.90
CA THR A 140 -14.95 -0.30 11.53
C THR A 140 -15.13 0.07 10.05
N ARG A 141 -15.69 -0.84 9.24
CA ARG A 141 -16.00 -0.60 7.83
C ARG A 141 -17.47 -0.24 7.61
N ARG A 142 -17.78 0.38 6.47
CA ARG A 142 -19.17 0.63 6.06
C ARG A 142 -19.77 -0.60 5.38
N TYR A 143 -21.07 -0.77 5.55
CA TYR A 143 -21.89 -1.74 4.82
C TYR A 143 -22.97 -0.99 4.06
N LYS A 144 -23.02 -1.17 2.75
CA LYS A 144 -23.97 -0.48 1.86
C LYS A 144 -24.76 -1.49 1.04
N PRO A 145 -25.77 -2.17 1.62
CA PRO A 145 -26.57 -3.19 0.91
C PRO A 145 -27.25 -2.67 -0.36
N SER A 146 -27.53 -1.36 -0.43
CA SER A 146 -28.09 -0.67 -1.59
C SER A 146 -27.21 -0.76 -2.84
N LEU A 147 -25.89 -0.98 -2.70
CA LEU A 147 -24.99 -1.20 -3.84
C LEU A 147 -25.23 -2.53 -4.57
N GLY A 148 -25.87 -3.50 -3.89
CA GLY A 148 -26.10 -4.84 -4.41
C GLY A 148 -24.82 -5.62 -4.72
N GLY A 149 -24.98 -6.81 -5.32
CA GLY A 149 -23.88 -7.61 -5.84
C GLY A 149 -22.86 -8.03 -4.77
N PHE A 150 -21.59 -8.04 -5.14
CA PHE A 150 -20.49 -8.49 -4.27
C PHE A 150 -20.15 -7.45 -3.19
N ARG A 151 -20.16 -6.17 -3.54
CA ARG A 151 -19.81 -5.08 -2.63
C ARG A 151 -20.93 -4.69 -1.66
N GLY A 152 -22.18 -5.04 -1.97
CA GLY A 152 -23.34 -4.85 -1.09
C GLY A 152 -23.56 -5.97 -0.06
N GLN A 153 -22.65 -6.95 0.04
CA GLN A 153 -22.77 -8.02 1.02
C GLN A 153 -22.62 -7.49 2.46
N THR A 154 -23.35 -8.10 3.40
CA THR A 154 -23.32 -7.75 4.83
C THR A 154 -22.18 -8.41 5.60
N THR A 155 -21.29 -9.12 4.91
CA THR A 155 -20.10 -9.75 5.49
C THR A 155 -18.91 -9.38 4.63
N ASP A 156 -17.79 -9.05 5.29
CA ASP A 156 -16.54 -8.81 4.59
C ASP A 156 -16.01 -10.10 3.99
N TRP A 157 -15.58 -10.07 2.73
CA TRP A 157 -15.10 -11.26 2.06
C TRP A 157 -13.72 -11.69 2.58
N LEU A 158 -12.87 -10.75 3.02
CA LEU A 158 -11.55 -11.01 3.58
C LEU A 158 -11.63 -11.68 4.95
N LEU A 159 -12.72 -11.45 5.70
CA LEU A 159 -12.98 -12.13 6.98
C LEU A 159 -12.92 -13.66 6.84
N ARG A 160 -13.35 -14.20 5.68
CA ARG A 160 -13.36 -15.66 5.45
C ARG A 160 -11.97 -16.26 5.20
N LEU A 161 -11.05 -15.47 4.64
CA LEU A 161 -9.71 -15.93 4.27
C LEU A 161 -8.64 -15.60 5.31
N SER A 162 -8.82 -14.50 6.03
CA SER A 162 -7.86 -14.01 7.03
C SER A 162 -7.43 -15.03 8.11
N PRO A 163 -8.26 -15.98 8.59
CA PRO A 163 -7.78 -17.03 9.50
C PRO A 163 -6.67 -17.90 8.90
N ILE A 164 -6.73 -18.17 7.59
CA ILE A 164 -5.75 -19.00 6.89
C ILE A 164 -4.44 -18.22 6.72
N PHE A 165 -4.54 -16.94 6.36
CA PHE A 165 -3.36 -16.08 6.23
C PHE A 165 -2.60 -15.96 7.55
N ASP A 166 -3.31 -15.68 8.64
CA ASP A 166 -2.68 -15.49 9.94
C ASP A 166 -2.07 -16.80 10.46
N TRP A 167 -2.78 -17.93 10.33
CA TRP A 167 -2.22 -19.25 10.68
C TRP A 167 -0.96 -19.60 9.88
N ALA A 168 -0.95 -19.28 8.59
CA ALA A 168 0.19 -19.58 7.75
C ALA A 168 1.37 -18.67 8.07
N TYR A 169 1.13 -17.36 8.20
CA TYR A 169 2.17 -16.34 8.28
C TYR A 169 2.72 -16.11 9.68
N ILE A 170 1.88 -16.12 10.72
CA ILE A 170 2.25 -15.70 12.07
C ILE A 170 2.68 -16.93 12.89
N PRO A 171 3.93 -17.01 13.37
CA PRO A 171 4.37 -18.06 14.28
C PRO A 171 3.54 -18.08 15.57
N HIS A 172 3.32 -19.28 16.12
CA HIS A 172 2.66 -19.42 17.41
C HIS A 172 3.45 -18.68 18.52
N GLY A 173 2.77 -17.84 19.29
CA GLY A 173 3.37 -17.05 20.37
C GLY A 173 4.10 -15.78 19.91
N GLN A 174 4.05 -15.44 18.61
CA GLN A 174 4.56 -14.16 18.11
C GLN A 174 3.80 -13.00 18.77
N ASP A 175 4.54 -11.98 19.21
CA ASP A 175 3.95 -10.73 19.64
C ASP A 175 3.26 -10.06 18.45
N LEU A 176 1.94 -9.89 18.54
CA LEU A 176 1.14 -9.27 17.50
C LEU A 176 1.32 -7.75 17.44
N GLN A 177 1.93 -7.14 18.47
CA GLN A 177 2.30 -5.73 18.47
C GLN A 177 3.75 -5.49 18.03
N ASP A 178 4.49 -6.53 17.63
CA ASP A 178 5.80 -6.38 17.02
C ASP A 178 5.69 -5.39 15.85
N PRO A 179 6.44 -4.26 15.87
CA PRO A 179 6.29 -3.19 14.89
C PRO A 179 6.65 -3.63 13.47
N LEU A 180 7.37 -4.73 13.29
CA LEU A 180 7.61 -5.30 11.97
C LEU A 180 6.42 -6.15 11.48
N LEU A 181 5.61 -6.71 12.37
CA LEU A 181 4.38 -7.43 12.03
C LEU A 181 3.19 -6.46 11.89
N SER A 182 3.12 -5.50 12.79
CA SER A 182 2.07 -4.50 12.92
C SER A 182 2.68 -3.09 12.87
N PRO A 183 2.92 -2.54 11.66
CA PRO A 183 3.57 -1.24 11.46
C PRO A 183 2.94 -0.07 12.19
N ILE A 184 1.68 -0.17 12.64
CA ILE A 184 1.05 0.88 13.44
C ILE A 184 1.79 1.14 14.76
N TYR A 185 2.53 0.15 15.28
CA TYR A 185 3.32 0.26 16.51
C TYR A 185 4.76 0.74 16.26
N ALA A 186 5.17 0.92 15.00
CA ALA A 186 6.49 1.46 14.67
C ALA A 186 6.59 2.93 15.08
N SER A 187 7.76 3.34 15.57
CA SER A 187 8.00 4.75 15.86
C SER A 187 8.05 5.58 14.58
N LYS A 188 7.57 6.82 14.66
CA LYS A 188 7.45 7.70 13.50
C LYS A 188 8.80 8.04 12.84
N ASP A 189 9.89 8.10 13.62
CA ASP A 189 11.24 8.45 13.15
C ASP A 189 11.89 7.38 12.26
N VAL A 190 11.47 6.11 12.41
CA VAL A 190 11.97 5.01 11.57
C VAL A 190 11.15 4.83 10.29
N LEU A 191 9.96 5.43 10.19
CA LEU A 191 9.16 5.40 8.97
C LEU A 191 9.70 6.40 7.92
N PRO A 192 9.43 6.18 6.63
CA PRO A 192 9.72 7.17 5.61
C PRO A 192 9.00 8.51 5.89
N PRO A 193 9.63 9.66 5.60
CA PRO A 193 9.01 10.96 5.83
C PRO A 193 7.81 11.22 4.92
N TYR A 194 7.72 10.54 3.78
CA TYR A 194 6.59 10.60 2.86
C TYR A 194 5.78 9.30 2.95
N VAL A 195 4.54 9.37 3.44
CA VAL A 195 3.65 8.22 3.58
C VAL A 195 2.32 8.53 2.90
N PHE A 196 1.93 7.70 1.93
CA PHE A 196 0.61 7.75 1.31
C PHE A 196 -0.12 6.43 1.59
N MET A 197 -1.16 6.48 2.42
CA MET A 197 -2.01 5.33 2.70
C MET A 197 -3.32 5.45 1.95
N ILE A 198 -3.67 4.37 1.24
CA ILE A 198 -4.90 4.24 0.48
C ILE A 198 -5.71 3.11 1.13
N ALA A 199 -7.02 3.29 1.31
CA ALA A 199 -7.89 2.24 1.85
C ALA A 199 -9.19 2.14 1.05
N CYS A 200 -9.91 1.05 1.24
CA CYS A 200 -11.22 0.81 0.63
C CYS A 200 -12.32 1.00 1.67
N GLU A 201 -13.38 1.76 1.38
CA GLU A 201 -14.45 2.07 2.34
C GLU A 201 -15.21 0.82 2.86
N LEU A 202 -15.29 -0.20 2.02
CA LEU A 202 -16.00 -1.46 2.29
C LEU A 202 -15.04 -2.60 2.64
N ASP A 203 -13.87 -2.28 3.21
CA ASP A 203 -12.84 -3.25 3.60
C ASP A 203 -12.59 -3.19 5.10
N MET A 204 -12.62 -4.36 5.77
CA MET A 204 -12.36 -4.46 7.20
C MET A 204 -11.00 -3.89 7.65
N LEU A 205 -10.03 -3.71 6.75
CA LEU A 205 -8.72 -3.12 7.07
C LEU A 205 -8.72 -1.58 7.13
N VAL A 206 -9.84 -0.93 6.76
CA VAL A 206 -9.93 0.53 6.66
C VAL A 206 -9.68 1.23 8.00
N GLY A 207 -10.22 0.70 9.10
CA GLY A 207 -10.13 1.32 10.41
C GLY A 207 -8.69 1.47 10.87
N ASP A 208 -7.90 0.40 10.80
CA ASP A 208 -6.50 0.43 11.23
C ASP A 208 -5.63 1.28 10.31
N THR A 209 -5.87 1.20 8.99
CA THR A 209 -5.17 2.03 8.01
C THR A 209 -5.41 3.52 8.29
N HIS A 210 -6.67 3.90 8.55
CA HIS A 210 -7.06 5.27 8.90
C HIS A 210 -6.44 5.71 10.22
N ARG A 211 -6.47 4.87 11.26
CA ARG A 211 -5.81 5.17 12.56
C ARG A 211 -4.33 5.45 12.40
N MET A 212 -3.62 4.61 11.64
CA MET A 212 -2.18 4.78 11.42
C MET A 212 -1.88 6.11 10.73
N ILE A 213 -2.55 6.42 9.61
CA ILE A 213 -2.26 7.66 8.87
C ILE A 213 -2.65 8.91 9.68
N CYS A 214 -3.76 8.89 10.43
CA CYS A 214 -4.14 9.97 11.33
C CYS A 214 -3.08 10.19 12.41
N GLY A 215 -2.60 9.12 13.04
CA GLY A 215 -1.52 9.17 14.03
C GLY A 215 -0.24 9.80 13.47
N LEU A 216 0.18 9.37 12.28
CA LEU A 216 1.36 9.94 11.61
C LEU A 216 1.17 11.43 11.26
N ALA A 217 -0.02 11.79 10.79
CA ALA A 217 -0.38 13.16 10.43
C ALA A 217 -0.60 14.08 11.66
N GLY A 218 -0.69 13.53 12.88
CA GLY A 218 -1.05 14.28 14.08
C GLY A 218 -2.52 14.71 14.10
N ARG A 219 -3.39 13.99 13.40
CA ARG A 219 -4.84 14.22 13.34
C ARG A 219 -5.55 13.32 14.35
N PRO A 220 -6.65 13.78 14.97
CA PRO A 220 -7.49 12.90 15.77
C PRO A 220 -8.10 11.80 14.89
N VAL A 221 -8.20 10.59 15.45
CA VAL A 221 -9.02 9.53 14.86
C VAL A 221 -10.48 9.89 15.16
N GLY A 222 -11.25 10.17 14.10
CA GLY A 222 -12.66 10.57 14.20
C GLY A 222 -13.59 9.42 14.58
N GLU A 223 -14.70 9.27 13.85
CA GLU A 223 -15.63 8.15 14.04
C GLU A 223 -14.94 6.79 13.90
N MET A 224 -15.49 5.79 14.59
CA MET A 224 -15.05 4.39 14.50
C MET A 224 -15.15 3.84 13.07
N THR A 225 -16.15 4.29 12.31
CA THR A 225 -16.39 3.90 10.91
C THR A 225 -16.01 5.00 9.94
N VAL A 226 -15.13 4.68 9.00
CA VAL A 226 -14.61 5.64 8.03
C VAL A 226 -15.56 5.77 6.82
N GLY A 227 -15.68 6.96 6.22
CA GLY A 227 -16.56 7.19 5.07
C GLY A 227 -17.99 7.62 5.43
N LYS A 228 -18.93 7.43 4.49
CA LYS A 228 -20.35 7.81 4.61
C LYS A 228 -21.24 6.58 4.50
N ASP A 229 -22.46 6.67 5.03
CA ASP A 229 -23.46 5.59 4.88
C ASP A 229 -24.01 5.51 3.45
N GLU A 230 -24.26 6.66 2.84
CA GLU A 230 -24.79 6.72 1.47
C GLU A 230 -23.72 6.33 0.43
N PRO A 231 -24.11 5.66 -0.66
CA PRO A 231 -23.26 5.47 -1.83
C PRO A 231 -22.71 6.79 -2.37
N GLY A 232 -21.43 6.80 -2.72
CA GLY A 232 -20.76 7.88 -3.41
C GLY A 232 -20.98 7.84 -4.93
N PRO A 233 -20.34 8.76 -5.66
CA PRO A 233 -20.42 8.81 -7.11
C PRO A 233 -19.75 7.58 -7.75
N VAL A 234 -20.38 7.06 -8.80
CA VAL A 234 -19.85 5.93 -9.58
C VAL A 234 -18.72 6.41 -10.47
N GLY A 235 -17.58 5.73 -10.36
CA GLY A 235 -16.39 5.98 -11.16
C GLY A 235 -15.58 7.18 -10.71
N GLU A 236 -15.91 7.83 -9.59
CA GLU A 236 -15.27 9.08 -9.15
C GLU A 236 -14.73 8.98 -7.73
N LEU A 237 -13.56 9.56 -7.49
CA LEU A 237 -13.04 9.75 -6.12
C LEU A 237 -13.71 10.95 -5.46
N ILE A 238 -13.77 10.95 -4.13
CA ILE A 238 -14.19 12.10 -3.33
C ILE A 238 -12.93 12.73 -2.76
N LEU A 239 -12.56 13.92 -3.23
CA LEU A 239 -11.29 14.60 -2.89
C LEU A 239 -11.48 15.86 -2.05
N ASP A 240 -12.70 16.38 -1.97
CA ASP A 240 -13.10 17.61 -1.28
C ASP A 240 -13.63 17.35 0.14
N ASP A 241 -13.64 16.09 0.59
CA ASP A 241 -14.10 15.67 1.91
C ASP A 241 -12.95 15.01 2.67
N GLU A 242 -12.59 15.56 3.84
CA GLU A 242 -11.45 15.08 4.62
C GLU A 242 -11.59 13.64 5.12
N ARG A 243 -12.81 13.08 5.17
CA ARG A 243 -13.01 11.65 5.45
C ARG A 243 -12.42 10.77 4.35
N TYR A 244 -12.42 11.27 3.12
CA TYR A 244 -11.95 10.53 1.95
C TYR A 244 -10.57 10.95 1.49
N CYS A 245 -10.16 12.19 1.66
CA CYS A 245 -8.85 12.64 1.22
C CYS A 245 -8.34 13.76 2.11
N PHE A 246 -7.12 13.60 2.63
CA PHE A 246 -6.39 14.70 3.24
C PHE A 246 -4.90 14.54 3.00
N GLU A 247 -4.17 15.64 3.11
CA GLU A 247 -2.71 15.64 3.10
C GLU A 247 -2.22 16.61 4.17
N VAL A 248 -1.28 16.16 5.01
CA VAL A 248 -0.55 17.02 5.95
C VAL A 248 0.90 17.04 5.50
N SER A 249 1.26 18.11 4.79
CA SER A 249 2.62 18.35 4.30
C SER A 249 3.39 19.25 5.26
N ARG A 250 4.69 18.99 5.39
CA ARG A 250 5.69 19.75 6.14
C ARG A 250 6.88 20.01 5.21
N GLU A 251 7.91 20.69 5.70
CA GLU A 251 9.10 21.03 4.90
C GLU A 251 9.77 19.80 4.26
N ASP A 252 9.85 18.68 5.00
CA ASP A 252 10.59 17.48 4.62
C ASP A 252 9.75 16.20 4.64
N SER A 253 8.45 16.29 4.93
CA SER A 253 7.57 15.13 5.15
C SER A 253 6.14 15.39 4.66
N SER A 254 5.42 14.32 4.32
CA SER A 254 4.03 14.39 3.88
C SER A 254 3.27 13.13 4.27
N TYR A 255 2.13 13.30 4.92
CA TYR A 255 1.22 12.21 5.28
C TYR A 255 -0.09 12.38 4.53
N LYS A 256 -0.35 11.49 3.57
CA LYS A 256 -1.50 11.55 2.67
C LYS A 256 -2.43 10.36 2.89
N TRP A 257 -3.72 10.66 2.93
CA TRP A 257 -4.81 9.70 3.06
C TRP A 257 -5.69 9.72 1.82
N LEU A 258 -6.08 8.54 1.34
CA LEU A 258 -7.12 8.38 0.34
C LEU A 258 -8.00 7.18 0.67
N LEU A 259 -9.29 7.42 0.90
CA LEU A 259 -10.32 6.39 0.96
C LEU A 259 -10.99 6.27 -0.40
N ILE A 260 -11.06 5.05 -0.92
CA ILE A 260 -11.76 4.76 -2.16
C ILE A 260 -13.24 4.48 -1.84
N PRO A 261 -14.18 5.35 -2.27
CA PRO A 261 -15.60 5.23 -1.93
C PRO A 261 -16.23 4.00 -2.58
N ASP A 262 -17.07 3.29 -1.84
CA ASP A 262 -17.87 2.14 -2.29
C ASP A 262 -17.07 0.96 -2.86
N GLN A 263 -15.79 0.87 -2.49
CA GLN A 263 -14.88 -0.17 -2.97
C GLN A 263 -14.49 -1.14 -1.87
N VAL A 264 -14.25 -2.37 -2.29
CA VAL A 264 -13.81 -3.50 -1.46
C VAL A 264 -12.30 -3.71 -1.60
N HIS A 265 -11.73 -4.57 -0.76
CA HIS A 265 -10.32 -4.96 -0.84
C HIS A 265 -9.92 -5.37 -2.27
N SER A 266 -8.74 -4.94 -2.75
CA SER A 266 -8.22 -5.23 -4.10
C SER A 266 -9.07 -4.64 -5.26
N PHE A 267 -9.65 -3.46 -5.05
CA PHE A 267 -10.47 -2.75 -6.05
C PHE A 267 -9.75 -2.48 -7.38
N ASP A 268 -8.44 -2.28 -7.34
CA ASP A 268 -7.57 -2.03 -8.48
C ASP A 268 -7.38 -3.27 -9.38
N HIS A 269 -7.61 -4.48 -8.85
CA HIS A 269 -7.75 -5.72 -9.62
C HIS A 269 -9.18 -5.94 -10.15
N HIS A 270 -9.95 -4.87 -10.39
CA HIS A 270 -11.35 -4.87 -10.81
C HIS A 270 -11.73 -5.89 -11.89
N LYS A 271 -10.90 -6.13 -12.91
CA LYS A 271 -11.17 -7.14 -13.96
C LYS A 271 -11.17 -8.58 -13.44
N GLN A 272 -10.23 -8.89 -12.55
CA GLN A 272 -10.16 -10.19 -11.90
C GLN A 272 -11.35 -10.37 -10.95
N MET A 273 -11.68 -9.31 -10.19
CA MET A 273 -12.82 -9.31 -9.29
C MET A 273 -14.16 -9.44 -10.04
N GLU A 274 -14.31 -8.80 -11.20
CA GLU A 274 -15.45 -9.00 -12.09
C GLU A 274 -15.59 -10.47 -12.50
N SER A 275 -14.49 -11.10 -12.92
CA SER A 275 -14.47 -12.50 -13.36
C SER A 275 -14.88 -13.47 -12.25
N ILE A 276 -14.35 -13.27 -11.03
CA ILE A 276 -14.61 -14.13 -9.87
C ILE A 276 -16.05 -13.97 -9.37
N HIS A 277 -16.50 -12.72 -9.21
CA HIS A 277 -17.77 -12.42 -8.54
C HIS A 277 -18.94 -12.18 -9.49
N ARG A 278 -18.67 -12.08 -10.80
CA ARG A 278 -19.66 -11.77 -11.84
C ARG A 278 -20.42 -10.47 -11.58
N ASP A 279 -19.75 -9.49 -10.97
CA ASP A 279 -20.31 -8.19 -10.62
C ASP A 279 -19.74 -7.09 -11.53
N LYS A 280 -20.45 -6.84 -12.64
CA LYS A 280 -20.08 -5.79 -13.61
C LYS A 280 -20.25 -4.39 -13.05
N ALA A 281 -21.23 -4.17 -12.17
CA ALA A 281 -21.50 -2.86 -11.60
C ALA A 281 -20.35 -2.43 -10.69
N HIS A 282 -19.80 -3.36 -9.91
CA HIS A 282 -18.55 -3.14 -9.17
C HIS A 282 -17.40 -2.76 -10.10
N ALA A 283 -17.18 -3.50 -11.19
CA ALA A 283 -16.04 -3.24 -12.09
C ALA A 283 -16.12 -1.89 -12.82
N LEU A 284 -17.33 -1.47 -13.22
CA LEU A 284 -17.60 -0.16 -13.82
C LEU A 284 -17.27 1.00 -12.88
N ASP A 285 -17.40 0.79 -11.58
CA ASP A 285 -17.05 1.77 -10.56
C ASP A 285 -15.55 1.72 -10.20
N ALA A 286 -15.04 0.51 -9.94
CA ALA A 286 -13.69 0.27 -9.47
C ALA A 286 -12.61 0.68 -10.49
N GLY A 287 -12.82 0.37 -11.78
CA GLY A 287 -11.83 0.63 -12.82
C GLY A 287 -11.43 2.10 -12.97
N PRO A 288 -12.40 3.03 -13.14
CA PRO A 288 -12.12 4.48 -13.16
C PRO A 288 -11.48 5.00 -11.86
N LYS A 289 -11.95 4.54 -10.70
CA LYS A 289 -11.39 4.91 -9.38
C LYS A 289 -9.93 4.46 -9.25
N ALA A 290 -9.60 3.25 -9.70
CA ALA A 290 -8.23 2.72 -9.71
C ALA A 290 -7.28 3.54 -10.58
N LYS A 291 -7.73 3.98 -11.77
CA LYS A 291 -6.94 4.87 -12.64
C LYS A 291 -6.72 6.25 -11.99
N GLN A 292 -7.75 6.81 -11.36
CA GLN A 292 -7.64 8.10 -10.67
C GLN A 292 -6.70 8.01 -9.46
N SER A 293 -6.82 6.97 -8.63
CA SER A 293 -5.92 6.80 -7.49
C SER A 293 -4.47 6.58 -7.94
N GLN A 294 -4.26 5.82 -9.01
CA GLN A 294 -2.94 5.62 -9.61
C GLN A 294 -2.33 6.95 -10.10
N LYS A 295 -3.13 7.80 -10.75
CA LYS A 295 -2.71 9.14 -11.19
C LYS A 295 -2.34 10.02 -9.99
N LEU A 296 -3.17 10.04 -8.95
CA LEU A 296 -2.90 10.82 -7.73
C LEU A 296 -1.62 10.36 -7.01
N ILE A 297 -1.35 9.05 -6.97
CA ILE A 297 -0.11 8.49 -6.41
C ILE A 297 1.10 9.00 -7.21
N ALA A 298 1.02 8.98 -8.54
CA ALA A 298 2.10 9.47 -9.37
C ALA A 298 2.31 10.98 -9.23
N GLU A 299 1.25 11.77 -9.26
CA GLU A 299 1.34 13.23 -9.05
C GLU A 299 1.95 13.55 -7.68
N TRP A 300 1.57 12.84 -6.62
CA TRP A 300 2.15 13.01 -5.28
C TRP A 300 3.63 12.61 -5.24
N LEU A 301 4.01 11.46 -5.83
CA LEU A 301 5.40 11.01 -5.89
C LEU A 301 6.29 12.04 -6.60
N PHE A 302 5.90 12.49 -7.79
CA PHE A 302 6.73 13.33 -8.65
C PHE A 302 6.71 14.82 -8.28
N SER A 303 5.74 15.27 -7.49
CA SER A 303 5.73 16.62 -6.91
C SER A 303 6.43 16.70 -5.54
N GLY A 304 6.59 15.56 -4.85
CA GLY A 304 7.24 15.47 -3.55
C GLY A 304 8.52 14.63 -3.59
N PRO A 305 8.50 13.36 -3.15
CA PRO A 305 9.70 12.57 -2.88
C PRO A 305 10.58 12.29 -4.12
N PHE A 306 10.05 12.38 -5.34
CA PHE A 306 10.82 12.25 -6.59
C PHE A 306 11.07 13.58 -7.29
N LYS A 307 10.69 14.70 -6.68
CA LYS A 307 10.97 16.04 -7.23
C LYS A 307 12.48 16.19 -7.41
N GLN A 308 12.91 16.59 -8.61
CA GLN A 308 14.31 16.92 -8.85
C GLN A 308 14.68 18.16 -8.01
N THR A 309 15.71 18.03 -7.19
CA THR A 309 16.41 19.19 -6.64
C THR A 309 17.23 19.81 -7.77
N ALA A 310 16.98 21.10 -8.03
CA ALA A 310 17.68 21.88 -9.05
C ALA A 310 19.19 21.99 -8.79
#